data_AF-A0AAW9J751-F1
#
_entry.id   AF-A0AAW9J751-F1
#
_cell.length_a   1.000
_cell.length_b   1.000
_cell.length_c   1.000
_cell.angle_alpha   90.00
_cell.angle_beta   90.00
_cell.angle_gamma   90.00
#
_symmetry.space_group_name_H-M   'P 1'
#
loop_
_entity.id
_entity.type
_entity.pdbx_description
1 polymer ?
#
loop_
_entity_poly.entity_id
_entity_poly.type
_entity_poly.pdbx_seq_one_letter_code
_entity_poly.pdbx_strand_id
1 'polypeptide(L)' 'MLKIIEKTKLWFTLSAIVIIIGLGFTITRGLNFGIDFRGGTKVVIELGEGFNKPEVDEIVKKIVPD' A
#
# COMPACT_ATOMS: atom_id res chain seq x y z
N MET A 1 -19.37 38.39 -4.31
CA MET A 1 -18.47 37.31 -4.80
C MET A 1 -18.17 36.37 -3.64
N LEU A 2 -18.10 35.06 -3.87
CA LEU A 2 -17.86 34.07 -2.80
C LEU A 2 -16.39 34.15 -2.33
N LYS A 3 -16.16 34.30 -1.01
CA LYS A 3 -14.81 34.42 -0.39
C LYS A 3 -13.86 33.25 -0.73
N ILE A 4 -14.40 32.09 -1.07
CA ILE A 4 -13.62 30.90 -1.46
C ILE A 4 -12.85 31.15 -2.76
N ILE A 5 -13.44 31.90 -3.69
CA ILE A 5 -12.85 32.19 -5.00
C ILE A 5 -11.58 33.05 -4.85
N GLU A 6 -11.53 33.91 -3.83
CA GLU A 6 -10.36 34.74 -3.52
C GLU A 6 -9.19 33.94 -2.97
N LYS A 7 -9.45 32.78 -2.36
CA LYS A 7 -8.44 31.90 -1.76
C LYS A 7 -8.08 30.71 -2.65
N THR A 8 -8.58 30.66 -3.88
CA THR A 8 -8.34 29.57 -4.84
C THR A 8 -6.86 29.21 -4.94
N LYS A 9 -5.96 30.20 -5.04
CA LYS A 9 -4.51 29.96 -5.12
C LYS A 9 -3.96 29.20 -3.89
N LEU A 10 -4.41 29.56 -2.68
CA LEU A 10 -3.98 28.90 -1.45
C LEU A 10 -4.38 27.42 -1.43
N TRP A 11 -5.63 27.12 -1.80
CA TRP A 11 -6.16 25.76 -1.83
C TRP A 11 -5.47 24.90 -2.89
N PHE A 12 -5.22 25.45 -4.09
CA PHE A 12 -4.49 24.73 -5.13
C PHE A 12 -3.04 24.46 -4.75
N THR A 13 -2.35 25.42 -4.12
CA THR A 13 -0.98 25.22 -3.63
C THR A 13 -0.93 24.12 -2.56
N LEU A 14 -1.85 24.15 -1.59
CA LEU A 14 -1.92 23.13 -0.55
C LEU A 14 -2.13 21.73 -1.16
N SER A 15 -3.08 21.59 -2.09
CA SER A 15 -3.33 20.34 -2.80
C SER A 15 -2.10 19.87 -3.60
N ALA A 16 -1.43 20.79 -4.30
CA ALA A 16 -0.23 20.46 -5.05
C ALA A 16 0.90 19.95 -4.15
N ILE A 17 1.10 20.54 -2.97
CA ILE A 17 2.08 20.06 -1.98
C ILE A 17 1.76 18.62 -1.55
N VAL A 18 0.50 18.33 -1.22
CA VAL A 18 0.08 16.98 -0.81
C VAL A 18 0.33 15.96 -1.93
N ILE A 19 0.01 16.32 -3.18
CA ILE A 19 0.25 15.47 -4.35
C ILE A 19 1.74 15.19 -4.54
N ILE A 20 2.60 16.22 -4.47
CA ILE A 20 4.05 16.08 -4.64
C ILE A 20 4.63 15.18 -3.54
N ILE A 21 4.22 15.36 -2.29
CA ILE A 21 4.67 14.52 -1.19
C ILE A 21 4.23 13.06 -1.41
N GLY A 22 2.97 12.83 -1.78
CA GLY A 22 2.45 11.49 -2.09
C GLY A 22 3.20 10.81 -3.23
N LEU A 23 3.49 11.55 -4.31
CA LEU A 23 4.33 11.07 -5.41
C LEU A 23 5.76 10.73 -4.94
N GLY A 24 6.36 11.57 -4.11
CA GLY A 24 7.67 11.32 -3.51
C GLY A 24 7.71 10.00 -2.74
N PHE A 25 6.71 9.74 -1.89
CA PHE A 25 6.58 8.45 -1.21
C PHE A 25 6.37 7.28 -2.17
N THR A 26 5.54 7.47 -3.19
CA THR A 26 5.23 6.44 -4.19
C THR A 26 6.48 6.00 -4.96
N ILE A 27 7.32 6.96 -5.35
CA ILE A 27 8.55 6.69 -6.09
C ILE A 27 9.63 6.09 -5.18
N THR A 28 9.78 6.58 -3.95
CA THR A 28 10.85 6.14 -3.03
C THR A 28 10.57 4.81 -2.34
N ARG A 29 9.31 4.54 -1.95
CA ARG A 29 8.92 3.27 -1.31
C ARG A 29 8.37 2.24 -2.29
N GLY A 30 8.04 2.67 -3.51
CA GLY A 30 7.36 1.84 -4.49
C GLY A 30 5.92 1.54 -4.11
N LEU A 31 5.29 0.67 -4.92
CA LEU A 31 3.92 0.20 -4.70
C LEU A 31 3.92 -1.28 -4.29
N ASN A 32 2.94 -1.65 -3.47
CA ASN A 32 2.64 -3.04 -3.15
C ASN A 32 1.88 -3.69 -4.32
N PHE A 33 2.64 -4.00 -5.37
CA PHE A 33 2.11 -4.63 -6.57
C PHE A 33 1.56 -6.03 -6.26
N GLY A 34 0.33 -6.28 -6.71
CA GLY A 34 -0.31 -7.58 -6.64
C GLY A 34 0.24 -8.59 -7.66
N ILE A 35 -0.33 -9.79 -7.64
CA ILE A 35 0.04 -10.89 -8.53
C ILE A 35 -0.09 -10.53 -10.01
N ASP A 36 -1.05 -9.68 -10.37
CA ASP A 36 -1.28 -9.23 -11.75
C ASP A 36 -0.09 -8.44 -12.34
N PHE A 37 0.75 -7.85 -11.48
CA PHE A 37 1.87 -7.02 -11.89
C PHE A 37 3.24 -7.65 -11.61
N ARG A 38 3.37 -8.47 -10.56
CA ARG A 38 4.63 -9.16 -10.22
C ARG A 38 4.73 -10.58 -10.79
N GLY A 39 3.61 -11.17 -11.19
CA GLY A 39 3.53 -12.60 -11.50
C GLY A 39 3.67 -13.47 -10.24
N GLY A 40 3.74 -14.79 -10.44
CA GLY A 40 3.84 -15.77 -9.35
C GLY A 40 2.50 -16.44 -9.03
N THR A 41 2.41 -17.08 -7.87
CA THR A 41 1.21 -17.80 -7.40
C THR A 41 0.78 -17.26 -6.05
N LYS A 42 -0.52 -16.95 -5.89
CA LYS A 42 -1.11 -16.50 -4.63
C LYS A 42 -2.02 -17.61 -4.11
N VAL A 43 -1.65 -18.19 -2.97
CA VAL A 43 -2.46 -19.19 -2.27
C VAL A 43 -3.16 -18.51 -1.11
N VAL A 44 -4.49 -18.65 -1.04
CA VAL A 44 -5.31 -18.16 0.08
C VAL A 44 -5.74 -19.38 0.88
N ILE A 45 -5.42 -19.40 2.17
CA ILE A 45 -5.73 -20.49 3.07
C ILE A 45 -6.55 -19.92 4.22
N GLU A 46 -7.72 -20.51 4.46
CA GLU A 46 -8.54 -20.18 5.62
C GLU A 46 -8.07 -21.04 6.80
N LEU A 47 -7.51 -20.38 7.82
CA LEU A 47 -7.12 -21.01 9.07
C LEU A 47 -8.25 -20.76 10.08
N GLY A 48 -8.77 -21.82 10.70
CA GLY A 48 -9.80 -21.71 11.74
C GLY A 48 -9.33 -20.94 12.97
N GLU A 49 -10.19 -20.74 13.96
CA GLU A 49 -9.84 -19.98 15.17
C GLU A 49 -8.77 -20.68 16.01
N GLY A 50 -7.94 -19.89 16.72
CA GLY A 50 -6.95 -20.40 17.67
C GLY A 50 -5.59 -20.80 17.09
N PHE A 51 -5.31 -20.52 15.81
CA PHE A 51 -4.01 -20.83 15.21
C PHE A 51 -2.89 -19.87 15.66
N ASN A 52 -1.68 -20.40 15.77
CA ASN A 52 -0.48 -19.63 16.09
C ASN A 52 0.18 -19.14 14.79
N LYS A 53 0.03 -17.85 14.49
CA LYS A 53 0.60 -17.23 13.26
C LYS A 53 2.12 -17.44 13.12
N PRO A 54 2.95 -17.18 14.15
CA PRO A 54 4.38 -17.49 14.10
C PRO A 54 4.72 -18.94 13.71
N GLU A 55 4.01 -19.92 14.28
CA GLU A 55 4.24 -21.34 13.98
C GLU A 55 3.91 -21.67 12.51
N VAL A 56 2.79 -21.12 12.00
CA VAL A 56 2.41 -21.28 10.60
C VAL A 56 3.43 -20.63 9.66
N ASP A 57 3.92 -19.44 9.99
CA ASP A 57 4.93 -18.74 9.20
C ASP A 57 6.25 -19.55 9.13
N GLU A 58 6.63 -20.26 10.20
CA GLU A 58 7.80 -21.17 10.21
C GLU A 58 7.60 -22.42 9.35
N ILE A 59 6.42 -23.06 9.44
CA ILE A 59 6.09 -24.24 8.62
C ILE A 59 6.11 -23.87 7.14
N VAL A 60 5.51 -22.74 6.76
CA VAL A 60 5.46 -22.27 5.37
C VAL A 60 6.87 -22.02 4.82
N LYS A 61 7.74 -21.34 5.58
CA LYS A 61 9.13 -21.09 5.17
C LYS A 61 9.95 -22.36 4.96
N LYS A 62 9.64 -23.44 5.69
CA LYS A 62 10.32 -24.73 5.52
C LYS A 62 9.92 -25.45 4.23
N ILE A 63 8.68 -25.28 3.79
CA ILE A 63 8.12 -25.92 2.59
C ILE A 63 8.44 -25.10 1.34
N VAL A 64 8.36 -23.78 1.45
CA VAL A 64 8.68 -22.81 0.40
C VAL A 64 9.80 -21.90 0.93
N PRO A 65 11.06 -22.35 0.85
CA PRO A 65 12.20 -21.44 1.03
C PRO A 65 12.18 -20.46 -0.15
N ASP A 66 12.25 -19.16 0.16
CA ASP A 66 12.06 -18.02 -0.76
C ASP A 66 12.57 -18.23 -2.20
#